data_AF-A0A850W4T0-F1
#
_entry.id   AF-A0A850W4T0-F1
#
_cell.length_a   1.000
_cell.length_b   1.000
_cell.length_c   1.000
_cell.angle_alpha   90.00
_cell.angle_beta   90.00
_cell.angle_gamma   90.00
#
_symmetry.space_group_name_H-M   'P 1'
#
loop_
_entity.id
_entity.type
_entity.pdbx_description
1 polymer ?
#
loop_
_entity_poly.entity_id
_entity_poly.type
_entity_poly.pdbx_seq_one_letter_code
_entity_poly.pdbx_strand_id
1 'polypeptide(L)'
;RGRIKHLDVVTLLRRIQPPLGFGKLCPHRVACKRLVAMNMPLNSDGTVTFNATLFALVRTSLKIKTEGNLDVANKELRAVVKKIWKRTKPKLLDEVIPPPEEEEVTVGKFYATFLIQDYFRKFRRRKERGMLGPNAGPSNECALQAGLQTLQALGPEMRRALSCD
;
A
#
# COMPACT_ATOMS: atom_id res chain seq x y z
N ARG A 1 6.66 -19.52 -12.27
CA ARG A 1 6.54 -19.46 -10.78
C ARG A 1 5.45 -18.46 -10.46
N GLY A 2 4.46 -18.80 -9.62
CA GLY A 2 3.29 -17.95 -9.33
C GLY A 2 3.57 -16.74 -8.44
N ARG A 3 4.63 -15.97 -8.76
CA ARG A 3 5.06 -14.77 -8.04
C ARG A 3 5.44 -13.68 -9.03
N ILE A 4 5.27 -12.42 -8.63
CA ILE A 4 5.62 -11.22 -9.42
C ILE A 4 6.33 -10.20 -8.52
N LYS A 5 7.26 -9.41 -9.08
CA LYS A 5 7.90 -8.30 -8.33
C LYS A 5 6.89 -7.21 -8.06
N HIS A 6 6.94 -6.59 -6.88
CA HIS A 6 6.01 -5.52 -6.49
C HIS A 6 6.02 -4.33 -7.47
N LEU A 7 7.16 -4.05 -8.12
CA LEU A 7 7.33 -3.03 -9.16
C LEU A 7 6.45 -3.27 -10.39
N ASP A 8 6.21 -4.54 -10.73
CA ASP A 8 5.47 -4.92 -11.95
C ASP A 8 3.97 -5.09 -11.71
N VAL A 9 3.51 -5.04 -10.45
CA VAL A 9 2.10 -5.26 -10.08
C VAL A 9 1.19 -4.23 -10.75
N VAL A 10 1.54 -2.95 -10.76
CA VAL A 10 0.72 -1.92 -11.44
C VAL A 10 0.60 -2.21 -12.93
N THR A 11 1.71 -2.58 -13.57
CA THR A 11 1.74 -2.91 -15.00
C THR A 11 0.87 -4.12 -15.29
N LEU A 12 0.95 -5.17 -14.46
CA LEU A 12 0.09 -6.34 -14.55
C LEU A 12 -1.39 -5.96 -14.45
N LEU A 13 -1.78 -5.23 -13.40
CA LEU A 13 -3.18 -4.89 -13.15
C LEU A 13 -3.76 -3.94 -14.21
N ARG A 14 -2.95 -3.07 -14.83
CA ARG A 14 -3.39 -2.23 -15.95
C ARG A 14 -3.62 -3.02 -17.24
N ARG A 15 -3.05 -4.21 -17.40
CA ARG A 15 -3.32 -5.10 -18.54
C ARG A 15 -4.64 -5.87 -18.38
N ILE A 16 -5.07 -6.11 -17.15
CA ILE A 16 -6.32 -6.79 -16.84
C ILE A 16 -7.46 -5.76 -16.89
N GLN A 17 -8.54 -6.06 -17.59
CA GLN A 17 -9.71 -5.18 -17.64
C GLN A 17 -10.47 -5.18 -16.30
N PRO A 18 -11.16 -4.08 -15.96
CA PRO A 18 -12.16 -4.09 -14.89
C PRO A 18 -13.18 -5.23 -15.10
N PRO A 19 -13.76 -5.81 -14.02
CA PRO A 19 -13.75 -5.32 -12.64
C PRO A 19 -12.55 -5.75 -11.78
N LEU A 20 -11.79 -6.78 -12.20
CA LEU A 20 -10.67 -7.31 -11.41
C LEU A 20 -9.37 -6.53 -11.60
N GLY A 21 -9.13 -6.01 -12.81
CA GLY A 21 -7.98 -5.18 -13.12
C GLY A 21 -8.30 -3.68 -13.15
N PHE A 22 -7.30 -2.89 -13.54
CA PHE A 22 -7.42 -1.44 -13.65
C PHE A 22 -7.71 -0.97 -15.07
N GLY A 23 -7.39 -1.78 -16.09
CA GLY A 23 -7.50 -1.41 -17.49
C GLY A 23 -6.41 -0.44 -17.96
N LYS A 24 -6.19 -0.43 -19.29
CA LYS A 24 -5.07 0.27 -19.95
C LYS A 24 -5.11 1.78 -19.70
N LEU A 25 -6.31 2.34 -19.62
CA LEU A 25 -6.56 3.78 -19.45
C LEU A 25 -6.39 4.26 -18.00
N CYS A 26 -6.23 3.37 -17.02
CA CYS A 26 -6.05 3.79 -15.63
C CYS A 26 -4.72 4.54 -15.45
N PRO A 27 -4.74 5.78 -14.95
CA PRO A 27 -3.51 6.52 -14.65
C PRO A 27 -2.69 5.82 -13.58
N HIS A 28 -1.36 5.85 -13.72
CA HIS A 28 -0.44 5.19 -12.80
C HIS A 28 -0.67 5.58 -11.32
N ARG A 29 -0.88 6.87 -11.05
CA ARG A 29 -1.13 7.37 -9.69
C ARG A 29 -2.42 6.81 -9.08
N VAL A 30 -3.47 6.64 -9.89
CA VAL A 30 -4.75 6.07 -9.45
C VAL A 30 -4.58 4.58 -9.14
N ALA A 31 -3.85 3.85 -9.99
CA ALA A 31 -3.50 2.45 -9.75
C ALA A 31 -2.70 2.28 -8.44
N CYS A 32 -1.68 3.11 -8.21
CA CYS A 32 -0.91 3.11 -6.97
C CYS A 32 -1.80 3.37 -5.76
N LYS A 33 -2.69 4.38 -5.82
CA LYS A 33 -3.63 4.69 -4.74
C LYS A 33 -4.55 3.52 -4.42
N ARG A 34 -5.02 2.80 -5.45
CA ARG A 34 -5.82 1.57 -5.26
C ARG A 34 -5.01 0.46 -4.59
N LEU A 35 -3.75 0.28 -4.95
CA LEU A 35 -2.85 -0.70 -4.32
C LEU A 35 -2.56 -0.40 -2.86
N VAL A 36 -2.53 0.87 -2.44
CA VAL A 36 -2.40 1.24 -1.02
C VAL A 36 -3.52 0.64 -0.18
N ALA A 37 -4.74 0.54 -0.72
CA ALA A 37 -5.89 -0.04 -0.05
C ALA A 37 -5.96 -1.59 -0.15
N MET A 38 -5.06 -2.21 -0.92
CA MET A 38 -4.98 -3.65 -1.08
C MET A 38 -3.92 -4.16 -0.10
N ASN A 39 -4.36 -4.72 1.03
CA ASN A 39 -3.51 -5.27 2.10
C ASN A 39 -2.80 -6.57 1.67
N MET A 40 -2.01 -6.47 0.60
CA MET A 40 -1.34 -7.59 -0.06
C MET A 40 0.06 -7.76 0.53
N PRO A 41 0.37 -8.93 1.13
CA PRO A 41 1.66 -9.18 1.77
C PRO A 41 2.80 -9.14 0.76
N LEU A 42 3.93 -8.57 1.17
CA LEU A 42 5.16 -8.52 0.40
C LEU A 42 6.18 -9.51 0.99
N ASN A 43 6.73 -10.39 0.17
CA ASN A 43 7.81 -11.27 0.60
C ASN A 43 9.12 -10.50 0.73
N SER A 44 10.06 -11.01 1.52
CA SER A 44 11.39 -10.42 1.74
C SER A 44 12.22 -10.25 0.46
N ASP A 45 12.00 -11.06 -0.57
CA ASP A 45 12.63 -10.95 -1.89
C ASP A 45 11.98 -9.87 -2.79
N GLY A 46 11.06 -9.06 -2.25
CA GLY A 46 10.32 -8.02 -2.95
C GLY A 46 9.30 -8.57 -3.95
N THR A 47 8.89 -9.84 -3.83
CA THR A 47 7.86 -10.45 -4.67
C THR A 47 6.53 -10.61 -3.93
N VAL A 48 5.48 -10.83 -4.70
CA VAL A 48 4.12 -11.06 -4.23
C VAL A 48 3.62 -12.32 -4.92
N THR A 49 2.91 -13.18 -4.20
CA THR A 49 2.34 -14.40 -4.79
C THR A 49 1.03 -14.12 -5.51
N PHE A 50 0.74 -14.93 -6.53
CA PHE A 50 -0.51 -14.83 -7.28
C PHE A 50 -1.75 -14.98 -6.38
N ASN A 51 -1.73 -15.91 -5.41
CA ASN A 51 -2.87 -16.12 -4.52
C ASN A 51 -3.10 -14.90 -3.63
N ALA A 52 -2.04 -14.29 -3.09
CA ALA A 52 -2.13 -13.07 -2.30
C ALA A 52 -2.71 -11.92 -3.12
N THR A 53 -2.26 -11.77 -4.37
CA THR A 53 -2.81 -10.76 -5.29
C THR A 53 -4.27 -10.98 -5.62
N LEU A 54 -4.64 -12.20 -6.00
CA LEU A 54 -6.02 -12.53 -6.34
C LEU A 54 -6.95 -12.31 -5.12
N PHE A 55 -6.53 -12.79 -3.95
CA PHE A 55 -7.28 -12.61 -2.71
C PHE A 55 -7.47 -11.13 -2.38
N ALA A 56 -6.39 -10.32 -2.46
CA ALA A 56 -6.46 -8.89 -2.18
C ALA A 56 -7.41 -8.15 -3.15
N LEU A 57 -7.37 -8.45 -4.45
CA LEU A 57 -8.26 -7.85 -5.43
C LEU A 57 -9.73 -8.15 -5.14
N VAL A 58 -10.05 -9.43 -4.87
CA VAL A 58 -11.42 -9.86 -4.54
C VAL A 58 -11.87 -9.24 -3.22
N ARG A 59 -11.02 -9.28 -2.19
CA ARG A 59 -11.29 -8.71 -0.86
C ARG A 59 -11.62 -7.23 -0.95
N THR A 60 -10.80 -6.45 -1.66
CA THR A 60 -11.00 -5.01 -1.81
C THR A 60 -12.24 -4.68 -2.65
N SER A 61 -12.48 -5.39 -3.76
CA SER A 61 -13.66 -5.14 -4.61
C SER A 61 -14.98 -5.44 -3.90
N LEU A 62 -15.00 -6.46 -3.02
CA LEU A 62 -16.18 -6.84 -2.24
C LEU A 62 -16.24 -6.17 -0.86
N LYS A 63 -15.24 -5.33 -0.51
CA LYS A 63 -15.11 -4.67 0.81
C LYS A 63 -15.18 -5.64 2.00
N ILE A 64 -14.56 -6.82 1.85
CA ILE A 64 -14.59 -7.85 2.89
C ILE A 64 -13.59 -7.49 3.99
N LYS A 65 -14.08 -7.09 5.16
CA LYS A 65 -13.26 -6.80 6.35
C LYS A 65 -12.11 -5.83 6.02
N THR A 66 -12.42 -4.73 5.32
CA THR A 66 -11.46 -3.71 4.87
C THR A 66 -11.52 -2.40 5.66
N GLU A 67 -12.39 -2.32 6.67
CA GLU A 67 -12.63 -1.11 7.46
C GLU A 67 -12.07 -1.25 8.88
N GLY A 68 -11.74 -0.11 9.50
CA GLY A 68 -11.20 -0.07 10.86
C GLY A 68 -9.75 -0.55 10.95
N ASN A 69 -9.40 -1.15 12.09
CA ASN A 69 -8.06 -1.71 12.32
C ASN A 69 -7.88 -2.99 11.47
N LEU A 70 -6.93 -2.96 10.54
CA LEU A 70 -6.68 -4.05 9.61
C LEU A 70 -6.22 -5.34 10.30
N ASP A 71 -5.51 -5.28 11.42
CA ASP A 71 -5.04 -6.46 12.14
C ASP A 71 -6.21 -7.22 12.78
N VAL A 72 -7.13 -6.48 13.39
CA VAL A 72 -8.38 -7.02 13.93
C VAL A 72 -9.21 -7.62 12.80
N ALA A 73 -9.38 -6.87 11.70
CA ALA A 73 -10.12 -7.32 10.54
C ALA A 73 -9.52 -8.58 9.88
N ASN A 74 -8.19 -8.68 9.82
CA ASN A 74 -7.45 -9.84 9.32
C ASN A 74 -7.65 -11.06 10.23
N LYS A 75 -7.60 -10.88 11.55
CA LYS A 75 -7.82 -11.95 12.54
C LYS A 75 -9.24 -12.52 12.42
N GLU A 76 -10.25 -11.65 12.32
CA GLU A 76 -11.63 -12.05 12.10
C GLU A 76 -11.83 -12.76 10.75
N LEU A 77 -11.24 -12.22 9.68
CA LEU A 77 -11.33 -12.81 8.35
C LEU A 77 -10.73 -14.21 8.32
N ARG A 78 -9.56 -14.41 8.96
CA ARG A 78 -8.96 -15.74 9.13
C ARG A 78 -9.89 -16.71 9.86
N ALA A 79 -10.57 -16.27 10.92
CA ALA A 79 -11.52 -17.11 11.64
C ALA A 79 -12.71 -17.51 10.76
N VAL A 80 -13.28 -16.56 10.00
CA VAL A 80 -14.38 -16.82 9.06
C VAL A 80 -13.97 -17.81 7.97
N VAL A 81 -12.80 -17.60 7.34
CA VAL A 81 -12.29 -18.49 6.29
C VAL A 81 -12.07 -19.92 6.82
N LYS A 82 -11.51 -20.07 8.03
CA LYS A 82 -11.35 -21.39 8.67
C LYS A 82 -12.69 -22.06 8.98
N LYS A 83 -13.72 -21.29 9.33
CA LYS A 83 -15.07 -21.82 9.62
C LYS A 83 -15.76 -22.34 8.36
N ILE A 84 -15.66 -21.64 7.24
CA ILE A 84 -16.28 -22.00 5.96
C ILE A 84 -15.50 -23.11 5.27
N TRP A 85 -14.18 -22.98 5.16
CA TRP A 85 -13.32 -23.90 4.44
C TRP A 85 -12.42 -24.71 5.39
N LYS A 86 -12.99 -25.76 5.98
CA LYS A 86 -12.31 -26.63 6.98
C LYS A 86 -11.06 -27.35 6.46
N ARG A 87 -10.94 -27.55 5.13
CA ARG A 87 -9.82 -28.25 4.48
C ARG A 87 -8.80 -27.30 3.83
N THR A 88 -8.88 -26.00 4.10
CA THR A 88 -7.88 -25.04 3.58
C THR A 88 -6.51 -25.35 4.15
N LYS A 89 -5.52 -25.49 3.27
CA LYS A 89 -4.13 -25.68 3.68
C LYS A 89 -3.67 -24.47 4.50
N PRO A 90 -3.12 -24.66 5.73
CA PRO A 90 -2.67 -23.54 6.57
C PRO A 90 -1.72 -22.59 5.83
N LYS A 91 -0.79 -23.16 5.05
CA LYS A 91 0.15 -22.41 4.21
C LYS A 91 -0.51 -21.41 3.25
N LEU A 92 -1.64 -21.78 2.64
CA LEU A 92 -2.36 -20.87 1.75
C LEU A 92 -2.99 -19.71 2.53
N LEU A 93 -3.51 -19.98 3.73
CA LEU A 93 -4.11 -18.95 4.56
C LEU A 93 -3.06 -17.95 5.04
N ASP A 94 -1.88 -18.44 5.44
CA ASP A 94 -0.74 -17.61 5.85
C ASP A 94 -0.17 -16.81 4.68
N GLU A 95 -0.22 -17.36 3.46
CA GLU A 95 0.19 -16.65 2.24
C GLU A 95 -0.75 -15.49 1.88
N VAL A 96 -2.07 -15.63 2.06
CA VAL A 96 -3.05 -14.62 1.63
C VAL A 96 -3.51 -13.68 2.74
N ILE A 97 -3.43 -14.12 4.00
CA ILE A 97 -3.69 -13.32 5.20
C ILE A 97 -2.63 -13.71 6.25
N PRO A 98 -1.44 -13.10 6.26
CA PRO A 98 -0.42 -13.45 7.24
C PRO A 98 -0.94 -13.20 8.67
N PRO A 99 -0.41 -13.93 9.67
CA PRO A 99 -0.62 -13.56 11.07
C PRO A 99 -0.02 -12.16 11.32
N PRO A 100 -0.56 -11.40 12.29
CA PRO A 100 0.01 -10.10 12.64
C PRO A 100 1.44 -10.29 13.20
N GLU A 101 2.40 -9.63 12.57
CA GLU A 101 3.82 -9.58 12.96
C GLU A 101 4.25 -8.11 13.03
N GLU A 102 5.21 -7.76 13.90
CA GLU A 102 5.61 -6.36 14.12
C GLU A 102 6.18 -5.68 12.85
N GLU A 103 6.80 -6.46 11.95
CA GLU A 103 7.42 -5.98 10.71
C GLU A 103 6.67 -6.39 9.43
N GLU A 104 5.33 -6.50 9.47
CA GLU A 104 4.58 -6.86 8.26
C GLU A 104 4.72 -5.76 7.18
N VAL A 105 5.43 -6.05 6.08
CA VAL A 105 5.49 -5.18 4.92
C VAL A 105 4.44 -5.60 3.90
N THR A 106 3.59 -4.64 3.52
CA THR A 106 2.62 -4.83 2.44
C THR A 106 3.02 -4.04 1.21
N VAL A 107 2.54 -4.48 0.06
CA VAL A 107 2.68 -3.75 -1.20
C VAL A 107 2.08 -2.35 -1.08
N GLY A 108 1.00 -2.21 -0.31
CA GLY A 108 0.39 -0.92 -0.02
C GLY A 108 1.34 0.06 0.67
N LYS A 109 2.12 -0.39 1.67
CA LYS A 109 3.15 0.43 2.34
C LYS A 109 4.22 0.91 1.35
N PHE A 110 4.67 0.05 0.44
CA PHE A 110 5.62 0.42 -0.62
C PHE A 110 5.06 1.53 -1.54
N TYR A 111 3.84 1.35 -2.04
CA TYR A 111 3.22 2.34 -2.92
C TYR A 111 2.83 3.63 -2.18
N ALA A 112 2.52 3.57 -0.88
CA ALA A 112 2.28 4.75 -0.06
C ALA A 112 3.55 5.61 0.04
N THR A 113 4.69 4.98 0.34
CA THR A 113 6.01 5.65 0.35
C THR A 113 6.30 6.30 -1.00
N PHE A 114 6.09 5.57 -2.10
CA PHE A 114 6.26 6.12 -3.45
C PHE A 114 5.39 7.37 -3.70
N LEU A 115 4.10 7.32 -3.32
CA LEU A 115 3.18 8.44 -3.50
C LEU A 115 3.55 9.66 -2.65
N ILE A 116 3.97 9.44 -1.40
CA ILE A 116 4.43 10.49 -0.50
C ILE A 116 5.69 11.16 -1.08
N GLN A 117 6.67 10.36 -1.53
CA GLN A 117 7.90 10.86 -2.14
C GLN A 117 7.63 11.64 -3.44
N ASP A 118 6.78 11.14 -4.34
CA ASP A 118 6.39 11.83 -5.57
C ASP A 118 5.73 13.19 -5.28
N TYR A 119 4.85 13.22 -4.28
CA TYR A 119 4.19 14.46 -3.85
C TYR A 119 5.20 15.49 -3.34
N PHE A 120 6.12 15.10 -2.44
CA PHE A 120 7.15 16.00 -1.92
C PHE A 120 8.11 16.51 -2.99
N ARG A 121 8.47 15.67 -3.96
CA ARG A 121 9.32 16.08 -5.09
C ARG A 121 8.64 17.14 -5.94
N LYS A 122 7.33 17.00 -6.20
CA LYS A 122 6.53 18.00 -6.93
C LYS A 122 6.35 19.28 -6.12
N PHE A 123 6.16 19.17 -4.80
CA PHE A 123 6.07 20.33 -3.91
C PHE A 123 7.35 21.18 -3.94
N ARG A 124 8.53 20.55 -3.78
CA ARG A 124 9.82 21.26 -3.86
C ARG A 124 10.01 22.00 -5.19
N ARG A 125 9.69 21.34 -6.32
CA ARG A 125 9.74 21.97 -7.65
C ARG A 125 8.79 23.17 -7.79
N ARG A 126 7.61 23.15 -7.16
CA ARG A 126 6.68 24.30 -7.16
C ARG A 126 7.25 25.47 -6.36
N LYS A 127 7.86 25.18 -5.20
CA LYS A 127 8.53 26.18 -4.36
C LYS A 127 9.70 26.85 -5.09
N GLU A 128 10.57 26.06 -5.72
CA GLU A 128 11.73 26.56 -6.48
C GLU A 128 11.34 27.45 -7.67
N ARG A 129 10.17 27.20 -8.29
CA ARG A 129 9.68 27.97 -9.44
C ARG A 129 8.91 29.24 -9.05
N GLY A 130 8.83 29.60 -7.77
CA GLY A 130 8.04 30.77 -7.31
C GLY A 130 6.54 30.63 -7.53
N MET A 131 6.05 29.42 -7.85
CA MET A 131 4.64 29.12 -8.13
C MET A 131 3.80 28.99 -6.85
N LEU A 132 4.39 29.27 -5.68
CA LEU A 132 3.73 29.37 -4.38
C LEU A 132 3.48 30.86 -4.10
N GLY A 133 2.57 31.47 -4.85
CA GLY A 133 2.13 32.85 -4.60
C GLY A 133 1.17 32.94 -3.41
N PRO A 134 0.86 34.16 -2.91
CA PRO A 134 0.00 34.41 -1.74
C PRO A 134 -1.43 33.84 -1.85
N ASN A 135 -1.86 33.45 -3.06
CA ASN A 135 -3.20 32.95 -3.39
C ASN A 135 -3.24 31.44 -3.71
N ALA A 136 -2.22 30.66 -3.36
CA ALA A 136 -2.34 29.20 -3.39
C ALA A 136 -3.33 28.75 -2.31
N GLY A 137 -4.55 28.38 -2.72
CA GLY A 137 -5.66 28.08 -1.80
C GLY A 137 -5.32 27.06 -0.69
N PRO A 138 -5.90 27.20 0.51
CA PRO A 138 -5.40 26.61 1.76
C PRO A 138 -5.83 25.15 1.97
N SER A 139 -5.97 24.32 0.93
CA SER A 139 -6.66 23.05 1.12
C SER A 139 -5.76 21.87 1.49
N ASN A 140 -4.48 21.86 1.11
CA ASN A 140 -3.57 20.73 1.42
C ASN A 140 -2.14 21.14 1.83
N GLU A 141 -1.79 22.43 1.73
CA GLU A 141 -0.42 22.91 1.98
C GLU A 141 -0.11 23.04 3.47
N CYS A 142 -1.08 23.47 4.28
CA CYS A 142 -0.90 23.59 5.73
C CYS A 142 -0.69 22.22 6.40
N ALA A 143 -1.53 21.23 6.08
CA ALA A 143 -1.38 19.86 6.59
C ALA A 143 -0.06 19.21 6.14
N LEU A 144 0.40 19.51 4.92
CA LEU A 144 1.69 19.04 4.43
C LEU A 144 2.85 19.70 5.15
N GLN A 145 2.79 21.02 5.36
CA GLN A 145 3.85 21.75 6.05
C GLN A 145 3.99 21.28 7.50
N ALA A 146 2.86 21.10 8.19
CA ALA A 146 2.83 20.50 9.52
C ALA A 146 3.41 19.06 9.50
N GLY A 147 2.97 18.21 8.57
CA GLY A 147 3.52 16.86 8.43
C GLY A 147 5.02 16.84 8.10
N LEU A 148 5.52 17.78 7.29
CA LEU A 148 6.93 17.91 6.95
C LEU A 148 7.75 18.35 8.17
N GLN A 149 7.24 19.29 8.97
CA GLN A 149 7.87 19.70 10.22
C GLN A 149 7.97 18.52 11.20
N THR A 150 6.90 17.73 11.34
CA THR A 150 6.91 16.51 12.16
C THR A 150 7.93 15.50 11.64
N LEU A 151 7.99 15.24 10.33
CA LEU A 151 8.97 14.32 9.74
C LEU A 151 10.42 14.82 9.89
N GLN A 152 10.65 16.14 9.78
CA GLN A 152 11.97 16.74 10.01
C GLN A 152 12.39 16.62 11.47
N ALA A 153 11.46 16.81 12.41
CA ALA A 153 11.70 16.61 13.84
C ALA A 153 12.03 15.15 14.19
N LEU A 154 11.38 14.19 13.52
CA LEU A 154 11.65 12.75 13.64
C LEU A 154 12.91 12.29 12.86
N GLY A 155 13.42 13.12 11.96
CA GLY A 155 14.55 12.78 11.09
C GLY A 155 15.82 12.31 11.82
N PRO A 156 16.28 12.97 12.91
CA PRO A 156 17.41 12.54 13.70
C PRO A 156 17.22 11.19 14.40
N GLU A 157 15.98 10.84 14.76
CA GLU A 157 15.66 9.57 15.41
C GLU A 157 15.60 8.43 14.38
N MET A 158 14.94 8.64 13.23
CA MET A 158 14.96 7.69 12.12
C MET A 158 16.38 7.40 11.62
N ARG A 159 17.24 8.43 11.52
CA ARG A 159 18.64 8.22 11.12
C ARG A 159 19.42 7.41 12.13
N ARG A 160 19.17 7.61 13.43
CA ARG A 160 19.79 6.81 14.50
C ARG A 160 19.32 5.36 14.45
N ALA A 161 18.03 5.12 14.28
CA ALA A 161 17.48 3.77 14.14
C ALA A 161 18.08 3.02 12.94
N LEU A 162 18.29 3.69 11.80
CA LEU A 162 18.92 3.12 10.60
C LEU A 162 20.44 2.90 10.73
N SER A 163 21.10 3.48 11.74
CA SER A 163 22.54 3.33 11.98
C SER A 163 22.87 2.35 13.11
N CYS A 164 21.85 1.76 13.74
CA CYS A 164 22.02 0.80 14.84
C CYS A 164 22.07 -0.67 14.36
N ASP A 165 22.20 -0.90 13.05
CA ASP A 165 22.53 -2.20 12.44
C ASP A 165 24.00 -2.26 12.01
#